data_AF-A0A6J6FH77-F1
#
_entry.id   AF-A0A6J6FH77-F1
#
_cell.length_a   1.000
_cell.length_b   1.000
_cell.length_c   1.000
_cell.angle_alpha   90.00
_cell.angle_beta   90.00
_cell.angle_gamma   90.00
#
_symmetry.space_group_name_H-M   'P 1'
#
loop_
_entity.id
_entity.type
_entity.pdbx_description
1 polymer ?
#
loop_
_entity_poly.entity_id
_entity_poly.type
_entity_poly.pdbx_seq_one_letter_code
_entity_poly.pdbx_strand_id
1 'polypeptide(L)' 'MKDLLPIAISAVVIGAIVIFLSRHFSLSSRYERKPKVHTPWSAQDHGIDPTDEQK' A
#
# COMPACT_ATOMS: atom_id res chain seq x y z
N MET A 1 -10.10 -38.38 -1.32
CA MET A 1 -10.55 -37.20 -2.11
C MET A 1 -11.63 -36.38 -1.41
N LYS A 2 -12.52 -36.96 -0.58
CA LYS A 2 -13.53 -36.20 0.20
C LYS A 2 -12.91 -35.22 1.22
N ASP A 3 -11.69 -35.48 1.66
CA ASP A 3 -11.00 -34.66 2.67
C ASP A 3 -10.29 -33.44 2.07
N LEU A 4 -10.14 -33.36 0.73
CA LEU A 4 -9.55 -32.21 0.06
C LEU A 4 -10.46 -30.99 0.06
N LEU A 5 -11.78 -31.19 -0.02
CA LEU A 5 -12.76 -30.11 -0.03
C LEU A 5 -12.72 -29.25 1.25
N PRO A 6 -12.78 -29.82 2.47
CA PRO A 6 -12.66 -29.02 3.70
C PRO A 6 -11.28 -28.36 3.84
N ILE A 7 -10.20 -29.00 3.35
CA ILE A 7 -8.84 -28.42 3.36
C ILE A 7 -8.74 -27.22 2.42
N ALA A 8 -9.33 -27.30 1.23
CA ALA A 8 -9.34 -26.17 0.28
C ALA A 8 -10.16 -25.00 0.85
N ILE A 9 -11.30 -25.28 1.47
CA ILE A 9 -12.14 -24.25 2.09
C ILE A 9 -11.39 -23.58 3.24
N SER A 10 -10.72 -24.35 4.11
CA SER A 10 -9.97 -23.76 5.23
C SER A 10 -8.80 -22.90 4.75
N ALA A 11 -8.08 -23.33 3.70
CA ALA A 11 -7.01 -22.54 3.10
C ALA A 11 -7.52 -21.20 2.54
N VAL A 12 -8.67 -21.21 1.86
CA VAL A 12 -9.30 -19.99 1.33
C VAL A 12 -9.72 -19.05 2.47
N VAL A 13 -10.35 -19.58 3.53
CA VAL A 13 -10.80 -18.78 4.68
C VAL A 13 -9.61 -18.14 5.39
N ILE A 14 -8.55 -18.91 5.67
CA ILE A 14 -7.35 -18.40 6.33
C ILE A 14 -6.66 -17.36 5.44
N GLY A 15 -6.53 -17.64 4.14
CA GLY A 15 -5.93 -16.70 3.19
C GLY A 15 -6.70 -15.39 3.10
N ALA A 16 -8.04 -15.44 3.08
CA ALA A 16 -8.89 -14.26 3.08
C ALA A 16 -8.70 -13.44 4.36
N ILE A 17 -8.64 -14.10 5.52
CA ILE A 17 -8.39 -13.43 6.82
C ILE A 17 -7.02 -12.74 6.80
N VAL A 18 -5.96 -13.41 6.38
CA VAL A 18 -4.61 -12.82 6.31
C VAL A 18 -4.57 -11.62 5.39
N ILE A 19 -5.16 -11.72 4.19
CA ILE A 19 -5.22 -10.60 3.24
C ILE A 19 -6.03 -9.45 3.84
N PHE A 20 -7.18 -9.72 4.45
CA PHE A 20 -8.00 -8.71 5.09
C PHE A 20 -7.23 -7.98 6.19
N LEU A 21 -6.56 -8.71 7.08
CA LEU A 21 -5.75 -8.10 8.12
C LEU A 21 -4.59 -7.29 7.53
N SER A 22 -3.88 -7.81 6.53
CA SER A 22 -2.75 -7.12 5.92
C SER A 22 -3.13 -5.79 5.25
N ARG A 23 -4.36 -5.70 4.71
CA ARG A 23 -4.86 -4.50 4.03
C ARG A 23 -5.49 -3.52 5.02
N HIS A 24 -6.12 -4.01 6.07
CA HIS A 24 -6.86 -3.18 7.02
C HIS A 24 -5.96 -2.63 8.13
N PHE A 25 -4.95 -3.38 8.56
CA PHE A 25 -4.01 -2.96 9.59
C PHE A 25 -2.74 -2.41 8.94
N SER A 26 -2.64 -1.08 8.84
CA SER A 26 -1.39 -0.40 8.52
C SER A 26 -0.33 -0.78 9.57
N LEU A 27 0.81 -1.34 9.14
CA LEU A 27 1.92 -1.75 10.02
C LEU A 27 2.38 -0.63 10.97
N SER A 28 2.25 0.64 10.56
CA SER A 28 2.42 1.86 11.35
C SER A 28 2.32 3.07 10.42
N SER A 29 1.95 4.25 10.94
CA SER A 29 2.08 5.55 10.24
C SER A 29 3.52 5.87 9.80
N ARG A 30 4.52 5.16 10.35
CA ARG A 30 5.92 5.21 9.88
C ARG A 30 6.12 4.55 8.51
N TYR A 31 5.31 3.54 8.18
CA TYR A 31 5.37 2.79 6.92
C TYR A 31 4.29 3.20 5.92
N GLU A 32 3.38 4.06 6.32
CA GLU A 32 2.49 4.72 5.36
C GLU A 32 3.35 5.47 4.34
N ARG A 33 3.16 5.12 3.06
CA ARG A 33 3.78 5.86 1.97
C ARG A 33 3.18 7.25 1.97
N LYS A 34 3.82 8.18 2.68
CA LYS A 34 3.49 9.59 2.56
C LYS A 34 3.64 9.96 1.09
N PRO A 35 2.70 10.72 0.50
CA PRO A 35 2.94 11.31 -0.81
C PRO A 35 4.28 12.01 -0.72
N LYS A 36 5.22 11.61 -1.58
CA LYS A 36 6.53 12.26 -1.62
C LYS A 36 6.26 13.68 -2.09
N VAL A 37 6.22 14.62 -1.15
CA VAL A 37 6.28 16.04 -1.51
C VAL A 37 7.58 16.19 -2.28
N HIS A 38 7.50 16.71 -3.51
CA HIS A 38 8.68 16.97 -4.29
C HIS A 38 9.58 17.88 -3.44
N THR A 39 10.75 17.39 -3.06
CA THR A 39 11.77 18.28 -2.53
C THR A 39 12.14 19.25 -3.64
N PRO A 40 12.57 20.48 -3.32
CA PRO A 40 13.02 21.44 -4.33
C PRO A 40 14.04 20.84 -5.31
N TRP A 41 14.89 19.93 -4.81
CA TRP A 41 15.85 19.17 -5.62
C TRP A 41 15.18 18.18 -6.59
N SER A 42 14.21 17.39 -6.12
CA SER A 42 13.49 16.45 -7.00
C SER A 42 12.52 17.14 -7.96
N ALA A 43 12.04 18.34 -7.62
CA ALA A 43 11.15 19.13 -8.47
C ALA A 43 11.87 19.57 -9.78
N GLN A 44 13.17 19.88 -9.68
CA GLN A 44 14.00 20.27 -10.82
C GLN A 44 14.15 19.13 -11.84
N ASP A 45 14.32 17.89 -11.38
CA ASP A 45 14.37 16.70 -12.26
C ASP A 45 13.04 16.45 -12.97
N HIS A 46 11.93 16.88 -12.37
CA HIS A 46 10.59 16.80 -12.93
C HIS A 46 10.19 18.03 -13.76
N GLY A 47 11.08 19.02 -13.90
CA GLY A 47 10.81 20.25 -14.66
C GLY A 47 9.73 21.13 -14.02
N ILE A 48 9.48 20.98 -12.72
CA ILE A 48 8.53 21.79 -11.97
C ILE A 48 9.21 23.12 -11.64
N ASP A 49 8.65 24.22 -12.15
CA ASP A 49 9.13 25.57 -11.88
C ASP A 49 8.62 26.04 -10.50
N PRO A 50 9.51 26.38 -9.55
CA PRO A 50 9.10 26.90 -8.24
C PRO A 50 8.36 28.25 -8.31
N THR A 51 8.30 28.90 -9.47
CA THR A 51 7.61 30.18 -9.69
C THR A 51 6.11 30.00 -9.93
N ASP A 52 5.65 28.80 -10.31
CA ASP A 52 4.24 28.53 -10.59
C ASP A 52 3.36 28.43 -9.33
N GLU A 53 3.96 28.19 -8.16
CA GLU A 53 3.21 28.05 -6.89
C GLU A 53 2.84 29.40 -6.22
N GLN A 54 3.27 30.54 -6.78
CA GLN A 54 3.06 31.89 -6.20
C GLN A 54 1.90 32.67 -6.83
N LYS A 55 0.82 32.01 -7.27
CA LYS A 55 -0.37 32.68 -7.82
C LYS A 55 -1.59 32.60 -6.92
#